data_AF-A0ABD5VLX8-F1
#
_entry.id   AF-A0ABD5VLX8-F1
#
_cell.length_a   1.000
_cell.length_b   1.000
_cell.length_c   1.000
_cell.angle_alpha   90.00
_cell.angle_beta   90.00
_cell.angle_gamma   90.00
#
_symmetry.space_group_name_H-M   'P 1'
#
loop_
_entity.id
_entity.type
_entity.pdbx_description
1 polymer ?
#
loop_
_entity_poly.entity_id
_entity_poly.type
_entity_poly.pdbx_seq_one_letter_code
_entity_poly.pdbx_strand_id
1 'polypeptide(L)'
;MAPDSEFDFELRVCAWAEREWPPDGALDSSTAVVVARQLGTRRRRWDTIVLEVDRVGLSRRARFGAERLDSDLLHVVRNAPADWAWYRDALPDPGYPWRYVREAIHRASDRGVIDTRRDGNRIEIRRKWEYPDWVNRVVAVENKPNLDASAARALAEQVEHDVAMALADEVWVATAATGDRIEPILLEDLPVEAGIVTLDFDADDPASVRWYPRTLAVDDPGTNILERPDGGEYDLSAARFEYVDPAEKERQRLRIAERAYERGWRSYADTMRPDCRHYHLRRANGDLLPYCAAKERTQTASECAGSCPSFEPEPPPWRSRGWPIAGGPGKRVKQVLDERRQRQR
;
A
#
# COMPACT_ATOMS: atom_id res chain seq x y z
N MET A 1 -1.79 -9.95 23.81
CA MET A 1 -3.14 -10.16 23.29
C MET A 1 -3.07 -10.57 21.84
N ALA A 2 -3.43 -11.83 21.57
CA ALA A 2 -3.65 -12.34 20.22
C ALA A 2 -4.61 -11.43 19.44
N PRO A 3 -4.51 -11.35 18.10
CA PRO A 3 -5.37 -10.48 17.32
C PRO A 3 -6.82 -10.96 17.34
N ASP A 4 -7.74 -10.03 17.60
CA ASP A 4 -9.17 -10.34 17.72
C ASP A 4 -9.86 -10.56 16.35
N SER A 5 -9.16 -10.30 15.24
CA SER A 5 -9.66 -10.49 13.86
C SER A 5 -8.51 -10.44 12.82
N GLU A 6 -8.78 -10.87 11.59
CA GLU A 6 -7.87 -10.70 10.43
C GLU A 6 -7.50 -9.23 10.20
N PHE A 7 -8.47 -8.33 10.39
CA PHE A 7 -8.24 -6.90 10.30
C PHE A 7 -7.29 -6.38 11.40
N ASP A 8 -7.44 -6.86 12.64
CA ASP A 8 -6.53 -6.50 13.74
C ASP A 8 -5.11 -7.02 13.47
N PHE A 9 -4.99 -8.26 12.99
CA PHE A 9 -3.71 -8.86 12.61
C PHE A 9 -3.03 -8.04 11.51
N GLU A 10 -3.73 -7.72 10.43
CA GLU A 10 -3.22 -6.90 9.33
C GLU A 10 -2.71 -5.53 9.78
N LEU A 11 -3.43 -4.85 10.69
CA LEU A 11 -2.96 -3.57 11.22
C LEU A 11 -1.70 -3.72 12.06
N ARG A 12 -1.57 -4.81 12.82
CA ARG A 12 -0.36 -5.10 13.60
C ARG A 12 0.82 -5.48 12.71
N VAL A 13 0.59 -6.23 11.63
CA VAL A 13 1.61 -6.48 10.59
C VAL A 13 2.09 -5.16 9.99
N CYS A 14 1.18 -4.26 9.60
CA CYS A 14 1.55 -2.95 9.07
C CYS A 14 2.36 -2.12 10.08
N ALA A 15 1.94 -2.11 11.35
CA ALA A 15 2.61 -1.39 12.42
C ALA A 15 4.01 -1.95 12.71
N TRP A 16 4.15 -3.29 12.70
CA TRP A 16 5.44 -3.97 12.84
C TRP A 16 6.35 -3.64 11.66
N ALA A 17 5.87 -3.81 10.42
CA ALA A 17 6.67 -3.57 9.22
C ALA A 17 7.16 -2.12 9.12
N GLU A 18 6.36 -1.13 9.53
CA GLU A 18 6.81 0.28 9.51
C GLU A 18 7.98 0.55 10.47
N ARG A 19 8.09 -0.24 11.55
CA ARG A 19 9.09 -0.05 12.60
C ARG A 19 10.33 -0.91 12.41
N GLU A 20 10.12 -2.19 12.12
CA GLU A 20 11.12 -3.23 12.28
C GLU A 20 11.46 -3.95 10.97
N TRP A 21 10.84 -3.59 9.83
CA TRP A 21 11.17 -4.24 8.57
C TRP A 21 12.65 -4.02 8.20
N PRO A 22 13.37 -5.06 7.72
CA PRO A 22 12.93 -6.42 7.38
C PRO A 22 12.80 -7.38 8.58
N PRO A 23 12.08 -8.52 8.42
CA PRO A 23 11.93 -9.53 9.49
C PRO A 23 13.22 -10.20 9.94
N ASP A 24 14.31 -10.07 9.18
CA ASP A 24 15.64 -10.51 9.56
C ASP A 24 16.69 -9.58 8.94
N GLY A 25 17.76 -9.32 9.66
CA GLY A 25 18.82 -8.38 9.28
C GLY A 25 18.47 -6.91 9.52
N ALA A 26 19.16 -6.02 8.81
CA ALA A 26 18.97 -4.57 8.91
C ALA A 26 19.04 -3.92 7.53
N LEU A 27 18.25 -2.86 7.32
CA LEU A 27 18.34 -2.04 6.12
C LEU A 27 19.60 -1.16 6.15
N ASP A 28 20.06 -0.80 4.96
CA ASP A 28 21.07 0.26 4.84
C ASP A 28 20.52 1.57 5.44
N SER A 29 21.41 2.34 6.06
CA SER A 29 21.12 3.67 6.57
C SER A 29 20.51 4.63 5.55
N SER A 30 20.76 4.43 4.25
CA SER A 30 20.19 5.20 3.14
C SER A 30 18.78 4.76 2.75
N THR A 31 18.29 3.63 3.28
CA THR A 31 16.98 3.08 2.95
C THR A 31 15.96 3.39 4.05
N ALA A 32 14.78 3.85 3.65
CA ALA A 32 13.61 4.01 4.50
C ALA A 32 12.51 3.02 4.10
N VAL A 33 11.51 2.88 4.97
CA VAL A 33 10.36 1.99 4.76
C VAL A 33 9.09 2.82 4.66
N VAL A 34 8.27 2.55 3.64
CA VAL A 34 6.90 3.08 3.52
C VAL A 34 5.94 1.91 3.46
N VAL A 35 5.02 1.84 4.42
CA VAL A 35 4.04 0.76 4.52
C VAL A 35 2.65 1.23 4.12
N ALA A 36 1.96 0.42 3.34
CA ALA A 36 0.59 0.68 2.93
C ALA A 36 -0.30 -0.57 2.99
N ARG A 37 -1.59 -0.31 3.22
CA ARG A 37 -2.60 -1.35 3.48
C ARG A 37 -3.59 -1.46 2.34
N GLN A 38 -4.01 -2.69 2.02
CA GLN A 38 -5.06 -3.00 1.02
C GLN A 38 -4.85 -2.23 -0.29
N LEU A 39 -3.69 -2.46 -0.90
CA LEU A 39 -3.28 -1.83 -2.15
C LEU A 39 -3.11 -2.84 -3.26
N GLY A 40 -3.27 -2.39 -4.50
CA GLY A 40 -3.38 -3.31 -5.62
C GLY A 40 -3.67 -2.63 -6.94
N THR A 41 -3.72 -3.42 -8.00
CA THR A 41 -4.24 -3.00 -9.30
C THR A 41 -5.77 -3.21 -9.35
N ARG A 42 -6.38 -3.07 -10.53
CA ARG A 42 -7.78 -3.50 -10.71
C ARG A 42 -7.96 -5.01 -10.61
N ARG A 43 -6.90 -5.79 -10.83
CA ARG A 43 -6.94 -7.26 -10.93
C ARG A 43 -6.51 -7.97 -9.65
N ARG A 44 -5.64 -7.35 -8.86
CA ARG A 44 -5.03 -7.96 -7.67
C ARG A 44 -4.89 -6.93 -6.57
N ARG A 45 -5.18 -7.30 -5.32
CA ARG A 45 -5.04 -6.45 -4.13
C ARG A 45 -4.36 -7.20 -3.01
N TRP A 46 -3.22 -6.70 -2.57
CA TRP A 46 -2.41 -7.19 -1.46
C TRP A 46 -2.85 -6.58 -0.13
N ASP A 47 -2.74 -7.37 0.92
CA ASP A 47 -3.09 -6.93 2.27
C ASP A 47 -2.12 -5.86 2.78
N THR A 48 -0.82 -6.11 2.65
CA THR A 48 0.23 -5.16 3.03
C THR A 48 1.26 -5.02 1.93
N ILE A 49 1.65 -3.78 1.64
CA ILE A 49 2.76 -3.42 0.76
C ILE A 49 3.81 -2.73 1.61
N VAL A 50 5.04 -3.23 1.53
CA VAL A 50 6.22 -2.59 2.12
C VAL A 50 7.08 -2.09 0.97
N LEU A 51 7.37 -0.79 0.95
CA LEU A 51 8.34 -0.22 0.04
C LEU A 51 9.65 0.01 0.77
N GLU A 52 10.73 -0.48 0.21
CA GLU A 52 12.07 -0.04 0.57
C GLU A 52 12.47 1.06 -0.41
N VAL A 53 12.79 2.23 0.12
CA VAL A 53 12.94 3.46 -0.65
C VAL A 53 14.24 4.16 -0.32
N ASP A 54 14.86 4.78 -1.31
CA ASP A 54 16.02 5.65 -1.07
C ASP A 54 15.56 6.89 -0.27
N ARG A 55 16.19 7.16 0.88
CA ARG A 55 15.81 8.26 1.77
C ARG A 55 15.90 9.63 1.10
N VAL A 56 16.90 9.83 0.25
CA VAL A 56 17.09 11.10 -0.46
C VAL A 56 16.06 11.22 -1.59
N GLY A 57 15.79 10.12 -2.31
CA GLY A 57 14.76 9.98 -3.32
C GLY A 57 13.37 10.26 -2.73
N LEU A 58 13.04 9.68 -1.59
CA LEU A 58 11.79 9.94 -0.86
C LEU A 58 11.65 11.44 -0.50
N SER A 59 12.72 12.03 0.05
CA SER A 59 12.74 13.46 0.38
C SER A 59 12.58 14.36 -0.87
N ARG A 60 13.11 13.94 -2.02
CA ARG A 60 12.90 14.63 -3.30
C ARG A 60 11.47 14.44 -3.80
N ARG A 61 10.90 13.24 -3.66
CA ARG A 61 9.52 12.93 -4.02
C ARG A 61 8.55 13.74 -3.17
N ALA A 62 8.84 13.99 -1.90
CA ALA A 62 8.00 14.80 -1.02
C ALA A 62 7.79 16.25 -1.53
N ARG A 63 8.70 16.79 -2.36
CA ARG A 63 8.53 18.11 -3.01
C ARG A 63 7.32 18.18 -3.94
N PHE A 64 6.83 17.03 -4.43
CA PHE A 64 5.65 16.94 -5.27
C PHE A 64 4.33 16.88 -4.46
N GLY A 65 4.42 16.95 -3.12
CA GLY A 65 3.29 16.94 -2.21
C GLY A 65 2.93 15.54 -1.69
N ALA A 66 2.00 15.51 -0.73
CA ALA A 66 1.57 14.28 -0.05
C ALA A 66 0.61 13.40 -0.87
N GLU A 67 -0.04 13.97 -1.89
CA GLU A 67 -0.92 13.24 -2.80
C GLU A 67 -0.12 12.48 -3.85
N ARG A 68 -0.66 11.34 -4.30
CA ARG A 68 -0.02 10.54 -5.34
C ARG A 68 0.06 11.31 -6.65
N LEU A 69 1.03 10.98 -7.47
CA LEU A 69 1.05 11.35 -8.88
C LEU A 69 0.44 10.16 -9.64
N ASP A 70 -0.73 10.37 -10.23
CA ASP A 70 -1.34 9.36 -11.09
C ASP A 70 -0.58 9.21 -12.42
N SER A 71 -1.03 8.30 -13.30
CA SER A 71 -0.37 8.04 -14.58
C SER A 71 -0.15 9.29 -15.42
N ASP A 72 -1.13 10.19 -15.42
CA ASP A 72 -1.11 11.37 -16.28
C ASP A 72 -0.18 12.43 -15.68
N LEU A 73 -0.20 12.59 -14.35
CA LEU A 73 0.74 13.47 -13.65
C LEU A 73 2.18 12.95 -13.78
N LEU A 74 2.41 11.64 -13.64
CA LEU A 74 3.73 11.02 -13.84
C LEU A 74 4.24 11.23 -15.27
N HIS A 75 3.37 11.09 -16.28
CA HIS A 75 3.72 11.39 -17.67
C HIS A 75 4.21 12.84 -17.83
N VAL A 76 3.60 13.80 -17.15
CA VAL A 76 4.04 15.20 -17.20
C VAL A 76 5.32 15.42 -16.39
N VAL A 77 5.35 15.04 -15.11
CA VAL A 77 6.46 15.42 -14.21
C VAL A 77 7.78 14.71 -14.53
N ARG A 78 7.75 13.51 -15.12
CA ARG A 78 8.95 12.78 -15.52
C ARG A 78 9.57 13.33 -16.81
N ASN A 79 8.76 13.98 -17.66
CA ASN A 79 9.17 14.42 -18.99
C ASN A 79 9.21 15.94 -19.16
N ALA A 80 8.74 16.71 -18.18
CA ALA A 80 8.81 18.17 -18.24
C ALA A 80 10.29 18.64 -18.34
N PRO A 81 10.61 19.57 -19.26
CA PRO A 81 11.97 20.00 -19.53
C PRO A 81 12.51 20.93 -18.44
N ALA A 82 13.85 21.04 -18.34
CA ALA A 82 14.52 21.96 -17.42
C ALA A 82 14.32 23.44 -17.80
N ASP A 83 14.21 23.72 -19.11
CA ASP A 83 13.93 25.04 -19.67
C ASP A 83 12.52 25.09 -20.27
N TRP A 84 12.01 26.29 -20.51
CA TRP A 84 10.69 26.48 -21.11
C TRP A 84 10.61 25.88 -22.51
N ALA A 85 9.62 25.01 -22.74
CA ALA A 85 9.30 24.53 -24.08
C ALA A 85 7.80 24.27 -24.23
N TRP A 86 7.30 24.32 -25.47
CA TRP A 86 5.92 23.97 -25.77
C TRP A 86 5.65 22.51 -25.42
N TYR A 87 4.58 22.25 -24.66
CA TYR A 87 4.35 20.93 -24.08
C TYR A 87 4.25 19.79 -25.12
N ARG A 88 3.85 20.08 -26.35
CA ARG A 88 3.76 19.07 -27.43
C ARG A 88 5.10 18.75 -28.08
N ASP A 89 6.07 19.67 -28.00
CA ASP A 89 7.44 19.41 -28.44
C ASP A 89 8.25 18.72 -27.33
N ALA A 90 7.89 18.95 -26.06
CA ALA A 90 8.65 18.48 -24.90
C ALA A 90 8.22 17.11 -24.36
N LEU A 91 6.93 16.78 -24.40
CA LEU A 91 6.40 15.52 -23.86
C LEU A 91 6.38 14.42 -24.93
N PRO A 92 6.65 13.15 -24.58
CA PRO A 92 6.51 12.04 -25.51
C PRO A 92 5.05 11.88 -25.95
N ASP A 93 4.82 11.25 -27.10
CA ASP A 93 3.46 10.98 -27.59
C ASP A 93 2.68 10.18 -26.52
N PRO A 94 1.56 10.71 -25.99
CA PRO A 94 0.77 10.01 -24.98
C PRO A 94 0.08 8.75 -25.50
N GLY A 95 -0.09 8.57 -26.82
CA GLY A 95 -0.91 7.48 -27.37
C GLY A 95 -2.42 7.68 -27.17
N TYR A 96 -2.84 8.87 -26.74
CA TYR A 96 -4.23 9.30 -26.57
C TYR A 96 -4.38 10.81 -26.85
N PRO A 97 -5.60 11.37 -26.94
CA PRO A 97 -5.76 12.79 -27.31
C PRO A 97 -5.06 13.78 -26.37
N TRP A 98 -4.27 14.71 -26.94
CA TRP A 98 -3.53 15.78 -26.24
C TRP A 98 -4.36 16.67 -25.30
N ARG A 99 -5.70 16.66 -25.39
CA ARG A 99 -6.57 17.37 -24.45
C ARG A 99 -6.40 16.86 -23.00
N TYR A 100 -6.20 15.55 -22.82
CA TYR A 100 -6.02 14.96 -21.50
C TYR A 100 -4.64 15.31 -20.91
N VAL A 101 -3.61 15.41 -21.75
CA VAL A 101 -2.29 15.91 -21.33
C VAL A 101 -2.39 17.37 -20.88
N ARG A 102 -3.16 18.19 -21.59
CA ARG A 102 -3.40 19.58 -21.18
C ARG A 102 -4.09 19.66 -19.81
N GLU A 103 -5.11 18.84 -19.56
CA GLU A 103 -5.76 18.75 -18.24
C GLU A 103 -4.76 18.33 -17.15
N ALA A 104 -3.89 17.35 -17.43
CA ALA A 104 -2.83 16.93 -16.51
C ALA A 104 -1.81 18.06 -16.22
N ILE A 105 -1.42 18.84 -17.23
CA ILE A 105 -0.55 20.02 -17.06
C ILE A 105 -1.20 21.06 -16.14
N HIS A 106 -2.48 21.33 -16.32
CA HIS A 106 -3.21 22.25 -15.45
C HIS A 106 -3.24 21.73 -14.01
N ARG A 107 -3.60 20.44 -13.80
CA ARG A 107 -3.57 19.81 -12.47
C ARG A 107 -2.17 19.87 -11.83
N ALA A 108 -1.11 19.62 -12.60
CA ALA A 108 0.26 19.69 -12.13
C ALA A 108 0.69 21.14 -11.77
N SER A 109 0.26 22.12 -12.55
CA SER A 109 0.49 23.55 -12.29
C SER A 109 -0.26 24.02 -11.05
N ASP A 110 -1.52 23.61 -10.88
CA ASP A 110 -2.36 23.96 -9.72
C ASP A 110 -1.80 23.36 -8.42
N ARG A 111 -1.22 22.15 -8.51
CA ARG A 111 -0.43 21.54 -7.43
C ARG A 111 0.92 22.19 -7.22
N GLY A 112 1.34 23.10 -8.10
CA GLY A 112 2.61 23.78 -8.03
C GLY A 112 3.83 22.87 -8.25
N VAL A 113 3.67 21.73 -8.93
CA VAL A 113 4.77 20.76 -9.16
C VAL A 113 5.52 20.96 -10.48
N ILE A 114 4.95 21.76 -11.38
CA ILE A 114 5.61 22.30 -12.58
C ILE A 114 5.33 23.79 -12.68
N ASP A 115 6.08 24.48 -13.54
CA ASP A 115 5.75 25.83 -13.98
C ASP A 115 5.05 25.79 -15.34
N THR A 116 4.07 26.67 -15.54
CA THR A 116 3.41 26.89 -16.83
C THR A 116 3.40 28.36 -17.19
N ARG A 117 3.51 28.65 -18.49
CA ARG A 117 3.28 30.00 -19.03
C ARG A 117 2.60 29.91 -20.39
N ARG A 118 2.03 31.02 -20.83
CA ARG A 118 1.45 31.15 -22.17
C ARG A 118 2.30 32.04 -23.03
N ASP A 119 2.59 31.57 -24.24
CA ASP A 119 3.14 32.37 -25.34
C ASP A 119 2.15 32.28 -26.51
N GLY A 120 1.33 33.33 -26.68
CA GLY A 120 0.18 33.32 -27.56
C GLY A 120 -0.77 32.14 -27.25
N ASN A 121 -0.92 31.24 -28.21
CA ASN A 121 -1.75 30.02 -28.09
C ASN A 121 -0.97 28.78 -27.61
N ARG A 122 0.33 28.89 -27.34
CA ARG A 122 1.18 27.79 -26.89
C ARG A 122 1.25 27.80 -25.37
N ILE A 123 1.04 26.63 -24.76
CA ILE A 123 1.31 26.39 -23.34
C ILE A 123 2.73 25.87 -23.24
N GLU A 124 3.61 26.64 -22.63
CA GLU A 124 4.96 26.19 -22.33
C GLU A 124 5.01 25.67 -20.89
N ILE A 125 5.79 24.60 -20.71
CA ILE A 125 5.98 23.95 -19.42
C ILE A 125 7.47 23.92 -19.06
N ARG A 126 7.75 23.89 -17.77
CA ARG A 126 9.09 23.70 -17.22
C ARG A 126 9.00 22.93 -15.91
N ARG A 127 9.87 21.94 -15.69
CA ARG A 127 9.95 21.24 -14.41
C ARG A 127 10.50 22.15 -13.32
N LYS A 128 9.96 22.04 -12.11
CA LYS A 128 10.56 22.66 -10.91
C LYS A 128 11.64 21.79 -10.29
N TRP A 129 11.43 20.47 -10.35
CA TRP A 129 12.31 19.45 -9.82
C TRP A 129 12.33 18.26 -10.78
N GLU A 130 13.44 17.54 -10.79
CA GLU A 130 13.49 16.21 -11.41
C GLU A 130 12.70 15.23 -10.56
N TYR A 131 11.88 14.41 -11.22
CA TYR A 131 11.21 13.31 -10.54
C TYR A 131 12.27 12.25 -10.18
N PRO A 132 12.44 11.91 -8.89
CA PRO A 132 13.50 11.01 -8.48
C PRO A 132 13.17 9.56 -8.82
N ASP A 133 14.21 8.75 -9.01
CA ASP A 133 14.10 7.32 -8.78
C ASP A 133 14.22 7.09 -7.27
N TRP A 134 13.13 6.68 -6.62
CA TRP A 134 13.03 6.64 -5.15
C TRP A 134 12.62 5.29 -4.60
N VAL A 135 12.24 4.33 -5.46
CA VAL A 135 11.74 3.02 -5.05
C VAL A 135 12.82 1.99 -5.34
N ASN A 136 13.39 1.40 -4.29
CA ASN A 136 14.38 0.35 -4.43
C ASN A 136 13.70 -1.01 -4.53
N ARG A 137 12.65 -1.24 -3.71
CA ARG A 137 11.98 -2.53 -3.61
C ARG A 137 10.49 -2.38 -3.29
N VAL A 138 9.67 -3.24 -3.88
CA VAL A 138 8.26 -3.43 -3.59
C VAL A 138 8.09 -4.84 -3.02
N VAL A 139 7.61 -4.95 -1.79
CA VAL A 139 7.33 -6.23 -1.14
C VAL A 139 5.83 -6.35 -0.91
N ALA A 140 5.27 -7.48 -1.31
CA ALA A 140 3.88 -7.84 -1.07
C ALA A 140 3.79 -8.82 0.10
N VAL A 141 2.89 -8.56 1.05
CA VAL A 141 2.64 -9.44 2.19
C VAL A 141 1.15 -9.76 2.26
N GLU A 142 0.83 -11.05 2.21
CA GLU A 142 -0.50 -11.60 2.44
C GLU A 142 -0.68 -12.01 3.90
N ASN A 143 -1.75 -11.54 4.53
CA ASN A 143 -1.94 -11.70 5.97
C ASN A 143 -2.99 -12.78 6.23
N LYS A 144 -2.57 -13.89 6.82
CA LYS A 144 -3.44 -15.02 7.18
C LYS A 144 -3.16 -15.47 8.62
N PRO A 145 -3.74 -14.79 9.64
CA PRO A 145 -3.46 -15.13 11.04
C PRO A 145 -3.78 -16.58 11.37
N ASN A 146 -4.88 -17.11 10.81
CA ASN A 146 -5.30 -18.49 10.96
C ASN A 146 -5.41 -19.10 9.56
N LEU A 147 -4.80 -20.26 9.37
CA LEU A 147 -4.76 -20.94 8.08
C LEU A 147 -5.48 -22.28 8.19
N ASP A 148 -6.73 -22.31 7.72
CA ASP A 148 -7.42 -23.57 7.47
C ASP A 148 -7.16 -24.05 6.04
N ALA A 149 -7.52 -25.30 5.73
CA ALA A 149 -7.24 -25.91 4.43
C ALA A 149 -7.91 -25.19 3.24
N SER A 150 -9.03 -24.50 3.46
CA SER A 150 -9.71 -23.74 2.41
C SER A 150 -9.02 -22.38 2.19
N ALA A 151 -8.61 -21.73 3.27
CA ALA A 151 -7.83 -20.49 3.24
C ALA A 151 -6.45 -20.72 2.62
N ALA A 152 -5.80 -21.85 2.90
CA ALA A 152 -4.52 -22.24 2.30
C ALA A 152 -4.60 -22.37 0.77
N ARG A 153 -5.61 -23.08 0.25
CA ARG A 153 -5.80 -23.22 -1.21
C ARG A 153 -6.03 -21.88 -1.90
N ALA A 154 -6.91 -21.03 -1.33
CA ALA A 154 -7.16 -19.71 -1.89
C ALA A 154 -5.93 -18.80 -1.84
N LEU A 155 -5.12 -18.93 -0.78
CA LEU A 155 -3.86 -18.21 -0.64
C LEU A 155 -2.84 -18.66 -1.69
N ALA A 156 -2.70 -19.98 -1.91
CA ALA A 156 -1.76 -20.53 -2.89
C ALA A 156 -2.00 -19.93 -4.29
N GLU A 157 -3.25 -19.89 -4.76
CA GLU A 157 -3.60 -19.29 -6.06
C GLU A 157 -3.20 -17.82 -6.16
N GLN A 158 -3.35 -17.06 -5.07
CA GLN A 158 -2.99 -15.64 -5.00
C GLN A 158 -1.48 -15.44 -5.02
N VAL A 159 -0.74 -16.23 -4.25
CA VAL A 159 0.72 -16.17 -4.17
C VAL A 159 1.34 -16.62 -5.49
N GLU A 160 0.81 -17.66 -6.13
CA GLU A 160 1.23 -18.10 -7.46
C GLU A 160 1.05 -16.99 -8.50
N HIS A 161 -0.09 -16.30 -8.47
CA HIS A 161 -0.32 -15.18 -9.39
C HIS A 161 0.70 -14.06 -9.16
N ASP A 162 1.02 -13.74 -7.90
CA ASP A 162 1.97 -12.68 -7.58
C ASP A 162 3.40 -13.03 -8.00
N VAL A 163 3.82 -14.28 -7.76
CA VAL A 163 5.11 -14.81 -8.20
C VAL A 163 5.20 -14.80 -9.72
N ALA A 164 4.16 -15.27 -10.42
CA ALA A 164 4.12 -15.31 -11.88
C ALA A 164 4.12 -13.91 -12.51
N MET A 165 3.38 -12.95 -11.93
CA MET A 165 3.34 -11.57 -12.40
C MET A 165 4.61 -10.78 -12.07
N ALA A 166 5.28 -11.12 -10.94
CA ALA A 166 6.49 -10.48 -10.44
C ALA A 166 6.39 -8.94 -10.43
N LEU A 167 5.27 -8.41 -9.91
CA LEU A 167 5.11 -6.98 -9.65
C LEU A 167 5.79 -6.53 -8.34
N ALA A 168 5.92 -7.45 -7.39
CA ALA A 168 6.74 -7.27 -6.20
C ALA A 168 8.08 -7.97 -6.40
N ASP A 169 9.14 -7.44 -5.80
CA ASP A 169 10.46 -8.07 -5.74
C ASP A 169 10.45 -9.28 -4.79
N GLU A 170 9.59 -9.25 -3.77
CA GLU A 170 9.35 -10.36 -2.85
C GLU A 170 7.87 -10.48 -2.52
N VAL A 171 7.42 -11.73 -2.35
CA VAL A 171 6.09 -12.07 -1.86
C VAL A 171 6.24 -12.82 -0.54
N TRP A 172 5.50 -12.40 0.46
CA TRP A 172 5.52 -12.99 1.79
C TRP A 172 4.11 -13.39 2.21
N VAL A 173 4.02 -14.43 3.02
CA VAL A 173 2.85 -14.77 3.81
C VAL A 173 3.17 -14.53 5.27
N ALA A 174 2.33 -13.72 5.93
CA ALA A 174 2.39 -13.49 7.37
C ALA A 174 1.27 -14.24 8.08
N THR A 175 1.62 -15.10 9.04
CA THR A 175 0.65 -15.83 9.88
C THR A 175 0.87 -15.51 11.36
N ALA A 176 -0.11 -15.80 12.22
CA ALA A 176 0.14 -15.79 13.66
C ALA A 176 1.03 -16.99 14.02
N ALA A 177 1.94 -16.82 14.96
CA ALA A 177 2.70 -17.95 15.49
C ALA A 177 1.74 -18.88 16.26
N THR A 178 1.77 -20.18 15.98
CA THR A 178 0.95 -21.15 16.73
C THR A 178 1.65 -21.67 17.98
N GLY A 179 2.98 -21.55 18.03
CA GLY A 179 3.83 -22.16 19.06
C GLY A 179 4.07 -23.66 18.84
N ASP A 180 3.55 -24.22 17.75
CA ASP A 180 3.81 -25.60 17.38
C ASP A 180 5.25 -25.79 16.89
N ARG A 181 5.74 -27.03 16.97
CA ARG A 181 7.07 -27.39 16.46
C ARG A 181 7.19 -27.13 14.95
N ILE A 182 6.11 -27.31 14.21
CA ILE A 182 6.03 -27.06 12.77
C ILE A 182 4.79 -26.21 12.55
N GLU A 183 4.99 -25.03 11.97
CA GLU A 183 3.91 -24.08 11.68
C GLU A 183 3.04 -24.65 10.54
N PRO A 184 1.69 -24.59 10.63
CA PRO A 184 0.79 -25.19 9.63
C PRO A 184 1.07 -24.74 8.20
N ILE A 185 1.39 -23.46 8.02
CA ILE A 185 1.73 -22.85 6.72
C ILE A 185 2.89 -23.55 5.99
N LEU A 186 3.82 -24.20 6.71
CA LEU A 186 4.95 -24.92 6.12
C LEU A 186 4.55 -26.27 5.50
N LEU A 187 3.32 -26.73 5.75
CA LEU A 187 2.78 -27.97 5.21
C LEU A 187 1.90 -27.74 3.97
N GLU A 188 1.63 -26.47 3.64
CA GLU A 188 0.79 -26.09 2.50
C GLU A 188 1.60 -25.97 1.21
N ASP A 189 0.93 -26.18 0.08
CA ASP A 189 1.54 -26.15 -1.26
C ASP A 189 1.65 -24.71 -1.79
N LEU A 190 2.48 -23.91 -1.13
CA LEU A 190 2.79 -22.54 -1.56
C LEU A 190 4.00 -22.54 -2.52
N PRO A 191 4.06 -21.58 -3.46
CA PRO A 191 5.24 -21.36 -4.28
C PRO A 191 6.50 -21.23 -3.44
N VAL A 192 7.56 -21.95 -3.82
CA VAL A 192 8.84 -21.98 -3.09
C VAL A 192 9.54 -20.63 -3.03
N GLU A 193 9.18 -19.71 -3.94
CA GLU A 193 9.64 -18.33 -3.97
C GLU A 193 9.06 -17.47 -2.85
N ALA A 194 7.91 -17.85 -2.28
CA ALA A 194 7.23 -17.06 -1.27
C ALA A 194 7.89 -17.22 0.10
N GLY A 195 8.19 -16.08 0.74
CA GLY A 195 8.65 -16.05 2.12
C GLY A 195 7.52 -16.33 3.10
N ILE A 196 7.84 -16.90 4.25
CA ILE A 196 6.89 -17.13 5.34
C ILE A 196 7.45 -16.49 6.60
N VAL A 197 6.67 -15.58 7.19
CA VAL A 197 6.95 -14.97 8.49
C VAL A 197 5.82 -15.26 9.46
N THR A 198 6.16 -15.72 10.65
CA THR A 198 5.19 -15.89 11.75
C THR A 198 5.33 -14.74 12.72
N LEU A 199 4.20 -14.24 13.21
CA LEU A 199 4.14 -13.10 14.13
C LEU A 199 3.52 -13.48 15.48
N ASP A 200 4.28 -13.25 16.55
CA ASP A 200 3.80 -13.21 17.93
C ASP A 200 3.93 -11.78 18.47
N PHE A 201 2.84 -11.02 18.43
CA PHE A 201 2.83 -9.62 18.84
C PHE A 201 3.00 -9.39 20.35
N ASP A 202 3.07 -10.46 21.16
CA ASP A 202 3.34 -10.39 22.59
C ASP A 202 4.81 -10.63 22.95
N ALA A 203 5.60 -11.13 22.00
CA ALA A 203 7.04 -11.26 22.14
C ALA A 203 7.76 -9.92 21.95
N ASP A 204 8.95 -9.79 22.55
CA ASP A 204 9.81 -8.61 22.38
C ASP A 204 10.29 -8.47 20.92
N ASP A 205 10.64 -9.61 20.31
CA ASP A 205 10.88 -9.75 18.87
C ASP A 205 9.69 -10.51 18.26
N PRO A 206 8.74 -9.79 17.64
CA PRO A 206 7.49 -10.40 17.24
C PRO A 206 7.63 -11.26 15.98
N ALA A 207 8.70 -11.16 15.19
CA ALA A 207 8.79 -11.79 13.88
C ALA A 207 9.78 -12.95 13.86
N SER A 208 9.37 -14.09 13.30
CA SER A 208 10.26 -15.20 12.98
C SER A 208 10.09 -15.58 11.52
N VAL A 209 11.19 -15.50 10.77
CA VAL A 209 11.22 -16.05 9.41
C VAL A 209 11.22 -17.58 9.50
N ARG A 210 10.26 -18.21 8.82
CA ARG A 210 10.14 -19.68 8.72
C ARG A 210 10.59 -20.20 7.36
N TRP A 211 10.46 -19.36 6.33
CA TRP A 211 10.96 -19.61 4.98
C TRP A 211 11.39 -18.29 4.36
N TYR A 212 12.59 -18.23 3.78
CA TYR A 212 13.10 -17.01 3.17
C TYR A 212 12.56 -16.88 1.74
N PRO A 213 12.12 -15.68 1.32
CA PRO A 213 11.63 -15.44 -0.03
C PRO A 213 12.77 -15.51 -1.03
N ARG A 214 12.41 -15.71 -2.29
CA ARG A 214 13.29 -15.47 -3.43
C ARG A 214 13.02 -14.08 -4.01
N THR A 215 14.08 -13.36 -4.36
CA THR A 215 13.95 -12.16 -5.19
C THR A 215 13.42 -12.53 -6.58
N LEU A 216 12.28 -11.96 -6.95
CA LEU A 216 11.61 -12.22 -8.23
C LEU A 216 12.25 -11.41 -9.37
N ALA A 217 12.16 -11.94 -10.59
CA ALA A 217 12.67 -11.30 -11.80
C ALA A 217 11.70 -10.21 -12.29
N VAL A 218 11.74 -9.07 -11.63
CA VAL A 218 10.84 -7.94 -11.91
C VAL A 218 11.08 -7.28 -13.26
N ASP A 219 12.30 -7.41 -13.81
CA ASP A 219 12.71 -6.87 -15.11
C ASP A 219 12.45 -7.82 -16.30
N ASP A 220 12.08 -9.08 -16.00
CA ASP A 220 11.64 -10.03 -17.01
C ASP A 220 10.13 -9.89 -17.28
N PRO A 221 9.63 -10.37 -18.44
CA PRO A 221 8.20 -10.39 -18.71
C PRO A 221 7.43 -11.14 -17.62
N GLY A 222 6.35 -10.51 -17.11
CA GLY A 222 5.45 -11.16 -16.16
C GLY A 222 4.49 -12.10 -16.86
N THR A 223 3.90 -13.04 -16.13
CA THR A 223 2.89 -13.97 -16.64
C THR A 223 1.54 -13.69 -15.98
N ASN A 224 0.60 -13.16 -16.74
CA ASN A 224 -0.77 -12.94 -16.29
C ASN A 224 -1.62 -14.17 -16.58
N ILE A 225 -1.97 -14.91 -15.53
CA ILE A 225 -2.82 -16.10 -15.61
C ILE A 225 -4.27 -15.66 -15.82
N LEU A 226 -4.85 -15.98 -16.97
CA LEU A 226 -6.20 -15.59 -17.37
C LEU A 226 -7.25 -16.61 -16.96
N GLU A 227 -6.90 -17.89 -17.05
CA GLU A 227 -7.81 -19.00 -16.81
C GLU A 227 -7.00 -20.20 -16.30
N ARG A 228 -7.47 -20.79 -15.20
CA ARG A 228 -7.00 -22.08 -14.72
C ARG A 228 -8.06 -23.13 -15.06
N PRO A 229 -7.67 -24.32 -15.52
CA PRO A 229 -8.61 -25.43 -15.69
C PRO A 229 -9.24 -25.80 -14.34
N ASP A 230 -10.50 -26.28 -14.38
CA ASP A 230 -11.28 -26.60 -13.17
C ASP A 230 -10.72 -27.82 -12.40
N GLY A 231 -9.73 -28.53 -12.97
CA GLY A 231 -8.85 -29.43 -12.21
C GLY A 231 -9.43 -30.80 -11.90
N GLY A 232 -10.23 -31.37 -12.79
CA GLY A 232 -10.62 -32.79 -12.70
C GLY A 232 -9.44 -33.74 -12.95
N GLU A 233 -9.49 -34.95 -12.40
CA GLU A 233 -8.45 -36.01 -12.57
C GLU A 233 -8.09 -36.30 -14.05
N TYR A 234 -8.99 -35.96 -14.98
CA TYR A 234 -8.83 -36.15 -16.42
C TYR A 234 -8.79 -34.84 -17.22
N ASP A 235 -8.76 -33.68 -16.55
CA ASP A 235 -8.70 -32.39 -17.22
C ASP A 235 -7.25 -32.06 -17.61
N LEU A 236 -6.93 -32.33 -18.88
CA LEU A 236 -5.63 -32.04 -19.49
C LEU A 236 -5.57 -30.63 -20.11
N SER A 237 -6.56 -29.77 -19.83
CA SER A 237 -6.62 -28.43 -20.41
C SER A 237 -5.46 -27.58 -19.89
N ALA A 238 -4.74 -26.92 -20.80
CA ALA A 238 -3.68 -26.01 -20.43
C ALA A 238 -4.26 -24.71 -19.84
N ALA A 239 -3.64 -24.17 -18.80
CA ALA A 239 -3.93 -22.82 -18.33
C ALA A 239 -3.71 -21.80 -19.46
N ARG A 240 -4.54 -20.75 -19.48
CA ARG A 240 -4.36 -19.64 -20.43
C ARG A 240 -3.67 -18.50 -19.72
N PHE A 241 -2.66 -17.95 -20.36
CA PHE A 241 -1.89 -16.83 -19.83
C PHE A 241 -1.45 -15.89 -20.96
N GLU A 242 -1.10 -14.67 -20.57
CA GLU A 242 -0.45 -13.69 -21.45
C GLU A 242 0.82 -13.15 -20.78
N TYR A 243 1.79 -12.78 -21.60
CA TYR A 243 2.99 -12.11 -21.10
C TYR A 243 2.75 -10.61 -20.95
N VAL A 244 3.26 -10.05 -19.86
CA VAL A 244 3.21 -8.62 -19.57
C VAL A 244 4.60 -8.03 -19.77
N ASP A 245 4.67 -7.01 -20.62
CA ASP A 245 5.90 -6.30 -20.96
C ASP A 245 6.58 -5.70 -19.70
N PRO A 246 7.92 -5.83 -19.57
CA PRO A 246 8.67 -5.27 -18.44
C PRO A 246 8.44 -3.77 -18.21
N ALA A 247 8.33 -2.95 -19.26
CA ALA A 247 8.09 -1.52 -19.10
C ALA A 247 6.66 -1.23 -18.59
N GLU A 248 5.68 -2.08 -18.90
CA GLU A 248 4.36 -1.99 -18.25
C GLU A 248 4.43 -2.39 -16.77
N LYS A 249 5.21 -3.42 -16.41
CA LYS A 249 5.46 -3.77 -15.01
C LYS A 249 6.11 -2.62 -14.25
N GLU A 250 7.18 -2.02 -14.78
CA GLU A 250 7.85 -0.86 -14.19
C GLU A 250 6.86 0.30 -13.93
N ARG A 251 6.05 0.65 -14.93
CA ARG A 251 5.00 1.67 -14.77
C ARG A 251 3.99 1.30 -13.69
N GLN A 252 3.57 0.03 -13.62
CA GLN A 252 2.63 -0.43 -12.60
C GLN A 252 3.23 -0.41 -11.20
N ARG A 253 4.50 -0.82 -11.04
CA ARG A 253 5.26 -0.76 -9.79
C ARG A 253 5.35 0.66 -9.26
N LEU A 254 5.69 1.62 -10.13
CA LEU A 254 5.71 3.03 -9.74
C LEU A 254 4.32 3.55 -9.33
N ARG A 255 3.24 3.14 -10.03
CA ARG A 255 1.87 3.51 -9.64
C ARG A 255 1.47 2.89 -8.29
N ILE A 256 1.91 1.68 -7.99
CA ILE A 256 1.70 1.04 -6.68
C ILE A 256 2.43 1.86 -5.61
N ALA A 257 3.70 2.21 -5.86
CA ALA A 257 4.51 2.98 -4.94
C ALA A 257 3.92 4.37 -4.66
N GLU A 258 3.50 5.09 -5.68
CA GLU A 258 2.80 6.39 -5.56
C GLU A 258 1.52 6.30 -4.72
N ARG A 259 0.75 5.22 -4.87
CA ARG A 259 -0.46 4.98 -4.07
C ARG A 259 -0.15 4.60 -2.64
N ALA A 260 0.90 3.82 -2.41
CA ALA A 260 1.39 3.49 -1.08
C ALA A 260 1.89 4.75 -0.36
N TYR A 261 2.67 5.57 -1.06
CA TYR A 261 3.11 6.88 -0.59
C TYR A 261 1.93 7.79 -0.25
N GLU A 262 0.80 7.79 -0.96
CA GLU A 262 -0.34 8.65 -0.59
C GLU A 262 -1.21 8.07 0.53
N ARG A 263 -1.56 6.79 0.45
CA ARG A 263 -2.54 6.19 1.36
C ARG A 263 -1.91 5.78 2.69
N GLY A 264 -0.72 5.20 2.65
CA GLY A 264 -0.13 4.53 3.80
C GLY A 264 -1.05 3.42 4.33
N TRP A 265 -0.81 2.95 5.55
CA TRP A 265 -1.65 1.91 6.16
C TRP A 265 -2.71 2.47 7.13
N ARG A 266 -2.51 3.71 7.62
CA ARG A 266 -3.42 4.39 8.56
C ARG A 266 -4.71 4.94 7.92
N SER A 267 -4.95 4.66 6.64
CA SER A 267 -6.18 5.06 5.93
C SER A 267 -7.43 4.28 6.37
N TYR A 268 -7.31 3.32 7.30
CA TYR A 268 -8.47 2.63 7.86
C TYR A 268 -9.49 3.60 8.50
N ALA A 269 -9.03 4.74 9.04
CA ALA A 269 -9.89 5.75 9.64
C ALA A 269 -10.78 6.48 8.63
N ASP A 270 -10.47 6.42 7.33
CA ASP A 270 -11.24 7.06 6.26
C ASP A 270 -12.54 6.31 5.96
N THR A 271 -12.54 5.00 6.19
CA THR A 271 -13.69 4.11 5.95
C THR A 271 -14.51 3.81 7.20
N MET A 272 -14.02 4.24 8.37
CA MET A 272 -14.69 4.04 9.65
C MET A 272 -15.52 5.27 10.03
N ARG A 273 -16.21 5.21 11.17
CA ARG A 273 -16.89 6.34 11.80
C ARG A 273 -16.09 6.94 12.99
N PRO A 274 -14.97 7.67 12.76
CA PRO A 274 -14.29 8.41 13.82
C PRO A 274 -15.18 9.40 14.57
N ASP A 275 -16.30 9.82 13.96
CA ASP A 275 -17.32 10.69 14.54
C ASP A 275 -18.29 9.95 15.50
N CYS A 276 -18.06 8.65 15.74
CA CYS A 276 -18.75 7.88 16.77
C CYS A 276 -18.08 8.13 18.13
N ARG A 277 -18.86 8.39 19.19
CA ARG A 277 -18.33 8.59 20.55
C ARG A 277 -17.59 7.38 21.12
N HIS A 278 -17.84 6.18 20.56
CA HIS A 278 -17.20 4.92 20.96
C HIS A 278 -15.90 4.65 20.19
N TYR A 279 -15.52 5.53 19.24
CA TYR A 279 -14.27 5.41 18.51
C TYR A 279 -13.11 5.87 19.39
N HIS A 280 -12.18 4.95 19.65
CA HIS A 280 -10.95 5.24 20.36
C HIS A 280 -9.75 4.75 19.56
N LEU A 281 -8.60 5.40 19.77
CA LEU A 281 -7.31 4.85 19.38
C LEU A 281 -6.67 4.24 20.63
N ARG A 282 -6.30 2.96 20.56
CA ARG A 282 -5.56 2.27 21.62
C ARG A 282 -4.12 2.00 21.17
N ARG A 283 -3.20 2.07 22.11
CA ARG A 283 -1.81 1.72 21.84
C ARG A 283 -1.68 0.20 21.69
N ALA A 284 -1.08 -0.25 20.59
CA ALA A 284 -0.73 -1.65 20.35
C ALA A 284 0.53 -1.70 19.47
N ASN A 285 1.52 -2.51 19.86
CA ASN A 285 2.77 -2.74 19.11
C ASN A 285 3.49 -1.45 18.63
N GLY A 286 3.48 -0.41 19.48
CA GLY A 286 4.10 0.89 19.17
C GLY A 286 3.22 1.85 18.34
N ASP A 287 2.04 1.43 17.91
CA ASP A 287 1.10 2.24 17.12
C ASP A 287 -0.27 2.46 17.79
N LEU A 288 -1.17 3.14 17.08
CA LEU A 288 -2.52 3.50 17.51
C LEU A 288 -3.55 2.77 16.66
N LEU A 289 -4.14 1.70 17.19
CA LEU A 289 -5.13 0.89 16.49
C LEU A 289 -6.57 1.31 16.86
N PRO A 290 -7.54 1.18 15.94
CA PRO A 290 -8.92 1.60 16.17
C PRO A 290 -9.65 0.63 17.08
N TYR A 291 -10.35 1.13 18.10
CA TYR A 291 -11.05 0.34 19.11
C TYR A 291 -12.47 0.87 19.34
N CYS A 292 -13.43 -0.03 19.49
CA CYS A 292 -14.81 0.32 19.80
C CYS A 292 -15.09 0.11 21.29
N ALA A 293 -15.39 1.17 22.04
CA ALA A 293 -15.79 1.02 23.45
C ALA A 293 -17.12 0.26 23.63
N ALA A 294 -18.06 0.38 22.70
CA ALA A 294 -19.36 -0.32 22.80
C ALA A 294 -19.27 -1.83 22.52
N LYS A 295 -18.31 -2.26 21.69
CA LYS A 295 -18.12 -3.66 21.31
C LYS A 295 -16.92 -4.31 22.00
N GLU A 296 -16.15 -3.51 22.72
CA GLU A 296 -14.95 -3.90 23.47
C GLU A 296 -13.87 -4.63 22.65
N ARG A 297 -13.74 -4.29 21.36
CA ARG A 297 -12.73 -4.89 20.45
C ARG A 297 -12.32 -3.94 19.33
N THR A 298 -11.33 -4.35 18.53
CA THR A 298 -10.87 -3.62 17.34
C THR A 298 -12.03 -3.38 16.36
N GLN A 299 -12.10 -2.16 15.82
CA GLN A 299 -13.15 -1.80 14.87
C GLN A 299 -12.87 -2.36 13.48
N THR A 300 -13.92 -2.76 12.79
CA THR A 300 -13.87 -3.15 11.38
C THR A 300 -14.76 -2.22 10.54
N ALA A 301 -14.39 -1.98 9.29
CA ALA A 301 -15.21 -1.16 8.38
C ALA A 301 -16.56 -1.81 8.04
N SER A 302 -16.68 -3.14 8.14
CA SER A 302 -17.95 -3.85 7.93
C SER A 302 -18.95 -3.61 9.06
N GLU A 303 -18.47 -3.57 10.31
CA GLU A 303 -19.36 -3.51 11.48
C GLU A 303 -19.50 -2.10 12.07
N CYS A 304 -18.50 -1.24 11.89
CA CYS A 304 -18.43 0.11 12.45
C CYS A 304 -18.55 1.18 11.36
N ALA A 305 -19.45 0.94 10.41
CA ALA A 305 -19.84 1.86 9.34
C ALA A 305 -21.29 2.37 9.52
N GLY A 306 -21.92 2.85 8.45
CA GLY A 306 -23.19 3.58 8.48
C GLY A 306 -24.38 2.81 9.08
N SER A 307 -24.39 1.48 9.01
CA SER A 307 -25.46 0.62 9.53
C SER A 307 -25.23 0.13 10.97
N CYS A 308 -24.19 0.61 11.66
CA CYS A 308 -23.87 0.12 12.99
C CYS A 308 -24.98 0.50 14.01
N PRO A 309 -25.63 -0.46 14.68
CA PRO A 309 -26.71 -0.18 15.63
C PRO A 309 -26.23 0.49 16.92
N SER A 310 -24.93 0.35 17.24
CA SER A 310 -24.28 1.02 18.38
C SER A 310 -23.66 2.36 18.00
N PHE A 311 -23.90 2.87 16.78
CA PHE A 311 -23.36 4.15 16.39
C PHE A 311 -24.03 5.28 17.19
N GLU A 312 -23.22 5.99 17.95
CA GLU A 312 -23.63 7.20 18.64
C GLU A 312 -22.74 8.36 18.18
N PRO A 313 -23.28 9.38 17.49
CA PRO A 313 -22.48 10.49 17.03
C PRO A 313 -21.90 11.26 18.22
N GLU A 314 -20.74 11.88 18.01
CA GLU A 314 -20.18 12.81 18.98
C GLU A 314 -21.21 13.88 19.40
N PRO A 315 -21.39 14.09 20.72
CA PRO A 315 -22.25 15.15 21.22
C PRO A 315 -21.88 16.51 20.61
N PRO A 316 -22.85 17.31 20.11
CA PRO A 316 -22.57 18.64 19.56
C PRO A 316 -21.71 19.54 20.45
N PRO A 317 -21.86 19.56 21.79
CA PRO A 317 -21.00 20.36 22.67
C PRO A 317 -19.51 19.99 22.63
N TRP A 318 -19.13 18.81 22.14
CA TRP A 318 -17.72 18.44 22.02
C TRP A 318 -17.05 19.12 20.82
N ARG A 319 -17.81 19.40 19.76
CA ARG A 319 -17.28 19.99 18.52
C ARG A 319 -16.93 21.47 18.66
N SER A 320 -17.56 22.15 19.61
CA SER A 320 -17.30 23.55 19.95
C SER A 320 -16.18 23.75 20.97
N ARG A 321 -15.61 22.67 21.53
CA ARG A 321 -14.48 22.78 22.45
C ARG A 321 -13.21 23.21 21.71
N GLY A 322 -12.30 23.85 22.42
CA GLY A 322 -10.97 24.21 21.92
C GLY A 322 -10.01 23.03 21.89
N TRP A 323 -8.72 23.34 21.76
CA TRP A 323 -7.64 22.35 21.85
C TRP A 323 -7.75 21.53 23.17
N PRO A 324 -7.52 20.20 23.16
CA PRO A 324 -6.98 19.38 22.06
C PRO A 324 -8.03 18.75 21.12
N ILE A 325 -9.33 19.01 21.31
CA ILE A 325 -10.42 18.37 20.55
C ILE A 325 -11.19 19.37 19.69
N ALA A 326 -10.51 20.39 19.17
CA ALA A 326 -11.12 21.40 18.32
C ALA A 326 -11.80 20.76 17.11
N GLY A 327 -13.13 20.92 17.00
CA GLY A 327 -13.96 20.28 15.98
C GLY A 327 -14.37 18.83 16.28
N GLY A 328 -14.13 18.33 17.50
CA GLY A 328 -14.55 17.01 17.98
C GLY A 328 -13.42 15.97 18.05
N PRO A 329 -13.55 14.93 18.90
CA PRO A 329 -12.56 13.85 19.01
C PRO A 329 -12.19 13.16 17.69
N GLY A 330 -13.16 12.91 16.81
CA GLY A 330 -12.98 12.23 15.53
C GLY A 330 -12.16 13.03 14.55
N LYS A 331 -12.32 14.36 14.54
CA LYS A 331 -11.42 15.26 13.80
C LYS A 331 -10.00 15.17 14.34
N ARG A 332 -9.83 15.13 15.67
CA ARG A 332 -8.51 15.00 16.30
C ARG A 332 -7.87 13.64 16.01
N VAL A 333 -8.65 12.55 16.01
CA VAL A 333 -8.19 11.20 15.62
C VAL A 333 -7.63 11.21 14.20
N LYS A 334 -8.38 11.73 13.23
CA LYS A 334 -7.92 11.85 11.83
C LYS A 334 -6.62 12.64 11.74
N GLN A 335 -6.57 13.80 12.39
CA GLN A 335 -5.38 14.63 12.44
C GLN A 335 -4.16 13.88 13.02
N VAL A 336 -4.32 13.14 14.12
CA VAL A 336 -3.21 12.38 14.73
C VAL A 336 -2.69 11.29 13.78
N LEU A 337 -3.58 10.57 13.11
CA LEU A 337 -3.21 9.52 12.16
C LEU A 337 -2.54 10.11 10.91
N ASP A 338 -3.02 11.26 10.43
CA ASP A 338 -2.41 11.99 9.32
C ASP A 338 -1.03 12.54 9.70
N GLU A 339 -0.87 13.12 10.88
CA GLU A 339 0.43 13.58 11.39
C GLU A 339 1.44 12.42 11.49
N ARG A 340 1.02 11.25 11.98
CA ARG A 340 1.89 10.05 12.00
C ARG A 340 2.26 9.60 10.59
N ARG A 341 1.29 9.57 9.69
CA ARG A 341 1.49 9.22 8.28
C ARG A 341 2.48 10.17 7.59
N GLN A 342 2.42 11.47 7.87
CA GLN A 342 3.34 12.48 7.30
C GLN A 342 4.76 12.36 7.83
N ARG A 343 4.98 11.86 9.06
CA ARG A 343 6.33 11.65 9.59
C ARG A 343 7.11 10.55 8.89
N GLN A 344 6.40 9.66 8.19
CA GLN A 344 6.98 8.52 7.47
C GLN A 344 7.19 8.81 5.97
N ARG A 345 7.05 10.08 5.55
CA ARG A 345 7.06 10.50 4.13
C ARG A 345 8.03 11.62 3.87
#